data_AF-A0A0F3RIJ2-F1
#
_entry.id   AF-A0A0F3RIJ2-F1
#
_cell.length_a   1.000
_cell.length_b   1.000
_cell.length_c   1.000
_cell.angle_alpha   90.00
_cell.angle_beta   90.00
_cell.angle_gamma   90.00
#
_symmetry.space_group_name_H-M   'P 1'
#
loop_
_entity.id
_entity.type
_entity.pdbx_description
1 polymer ?
#
loop_
_entity_poly.entity_id
_entity_poly.type
_entity_poly.pdbx_seq_one_letter_code
_entity_poly.pdbx_strand_id
1 'polypeptide(L)'
;MCKDKNGAQYIIEMQVDPTQGFEKRAQYYAAKAYGRQPNRGKEGKYSDLKEVIFIAIADYKLFPNKEDYISRHVILDKKHMSMI
;
A
#
# COMPACT_ATOMS: atom_id res chain seq x y z
N MET A 1 4.52 11.51 -0.53
CA MET A 1 3.14 10.96 -0.65
C MET A 1 2.35 11.88 -1.58
N CYS A 2 1.66 11.32 -2.56
CA CYS A 2 0.79 12.08 -3.47
C CYS A 2 -0.59 11.41 -3.56
N LYS A 3 -1.55 12.11 -4.16
CA LYS A 3 -2.90 11.61 -4.43
C LYS A 3 -3.21 11.72 -5.91
N ASP A 4 -3.95 10.75 -6.46
CA ASP A 4 -4.50 10.91 -7.81
C ASP A 4 -5.84 11.66 -7.80
N LYS A 5 -6.43 11.84 -8.99
CA LYS A 5 -7.73 12.51 -9.18
C LYS A 5 -8.91 11.79 -8.50
N ASN A 6 -8.77 10.50 -8.18
CA ASN A 6 -9.80 9.69 -7.53
C ASN A 6 -9.59 9.61 -5.99
N GLY A 7 -8.52 10.22 -5.49
CA GLY A 7 -8.16 10.28 -4.07
C GLY A 7 -7.33 9.10 -3.56
N ALA A 8 -6.91 8.18 -4.44
CA ALA A 8 -5.99 7.10 -4.07
C ALA A 8 -4.65 7.69 -3.63
N GLN A 9 -4.07 7.17 -2.55
CA GLN A 9 -2.82 7.67 -1.99
C GLN A 9 -1.65 6.82 -2.47
N TYR A 10 -0.56 7.48 -2.88
CA TYR A 10 0.65 6.81 -3.35
C TYR A 10 1.82 7.14 -2.43
N ILE A 11 2.50 6.08 -1.99
CA ILE A 11 3.78 6.14 -1.27
C ILE A 11 4.82 5.53 -2.21
N ILE A 12 5.75 6.34 -2.68
CA ILE A 12 6.79 5.91 -3.61
C ILE A 12 8.12 6.02 -2.86
N GLU A 13 8.85 4.92 -2.76
CA GLU A 13 10.19 4.88 -2.18
C GLU A 13 11.18 4.24 -3.16
N MET A 14 12.31 4.91 -3.34
CA MET A 14 13.46 4.44 -4.11
C MET A 14 14.58 4.07 -3.15
N GLN A 15 15.19 2.90 -3.33
CA GLN A 15 16.29 2.41 -2.51
C GLN A 15 17.41 1.88 -3.41
N VAL A 16 18.62 2.42 -3.22
CA VAL A 16 19.83 1.91 -3.89
C VAL A 16 20.44 0.79 -3.06
N ASP A 17 20.49 0.95 -1.74
CA ASP A 17 21.09 -0.02 -0.83
C ASP A 17 20.05 -0.77 0.01
N PRO A 18 20.28 -2.08 0.29
CA PRO A 18 19.39 -2.86 1.13
C PRO A 18 19.44 -2.36 2.58
N THR A 19 18.31 -1.83 3.05
CA THR A 19 18.11 -1.57 4.48
C THR A 19 17.32 -2.70 5.13
N GLN A 20 17.82 -3.22 6.25
CA GLN A 20 17.16 -4.26 7.02
C GLN A 20 15.72 -3.85 7.36
N GLY A 21 14.78 -4.77 7.15
CA GLY A 21 13.36 -4.57 7.49
C GLY A 21 12.58 -3.65 6.54
N PHE A 22 13.08 -3.37 5.35
CA PHE A 22 12.38 -2.56 4.33
C PHE A 22 10.94 -3.03 4.09
N GLU A 23 10.72 -4.34 3.90
CA GLU A 23 9.39 -4.92 3.68
C GLU A 23 8.41 -4.58 4.81
N LYS A 24 8.86 -4.70 6.07
CA LYS A 24 8.05 -4.39 7.25
C LYS A 24 7.70 -2.91 7.31
N ARG A 25 8.63 -2.02 6.92
CA ARG A 25 8.38 -0.58 6.86
C ARG A 25 7.40 -0.23 5.76
N ALA A 26 7.54 -0.82 4.57
CA ALA A 26 6.61 -0.61 3.46
C ALA A 26 5.18 -0.97 3.87
N GLN A 27 4.98 -2.14 4.48
CA GLN A 27 3.68 -2.56 5.02
C GLN A 27 3.17 -1.62 6.12
N TYR A 28 4.03 -1.25 7.07
CA TYR A 28 3.68 -0.31 8.13
C TYR A 28 3.25 1.05 7.60
N TYR A 29 3.96 1.62 6.62
CA TYR A 29 3.63 2.91 6.02
C TYR A 29 2.32 2.87 5.24
N ALA A 30 2.08 1.81 4.46
CA ALA A 30 0.81 1.62 3.78
C ALA A 30 -0.37 1.52 4.76
N ALA A 31 -0.25 0.65 5.78
CA ALA A 31 -1.28 0.46 6.80
C ALA A 31 -1.54 1.75 7.61
N LYS A 32 -0.47 2.46 7.98
CA LYS A 32 -0.54 3.73 8.71
C LYS A 32 -1.21 4.82 7.88
N ALA A 33 -0.91 4.92 6.59
CA ALA A 33 -1.55 5.89 5.70
C ALA A 33 -3.04 5.58 5.54
N TYR A 34 -3.40 4.31 5.37
CA TYR A 34 -4.79 3.87 5.27
C TYR A 34 -5.58 4.18 6.54
N GLY A 35 -5.07 3.79 7.71
CA GLY A 35 -5.72 4.01 9.00
C GLY A 35 -5.82 5.49 9.43
N ARG A 36 -5.08 6.39 8.78
CA ARG A 36 -5.11 7.85 9.04
C ARG A 36 -6.10 8.62 8.17
N GLN A 37 -6.73 7.96 7.19
CA GLN A 37 -7.71 8.62 6.31
C GLN A 37 -9.01 9.09 7.00
N PRO A 38 -9.63 8.34 7.92
CA PRO A 38 -10.91 8.76 8.47
C PRO A 38 -10.75 9.91 9.47
N ASN A 39 -11.60 10.92 9.35
CA ASN A 39 -11.75 11.97 10.37
C ASN A 39 -12.31 11.36 11.67
N ARG A 40 -11.97 11.93 12.82
CA ARG A 40 -12.48 11.44 14.12
C ARG A 40 -13.97 11.74 14.23
N GLY A 41 -14.76 10.79 14.74
CA GLY A 41 -16.19 10.98 15.01
C GLY A 41 -17.10 10.66 13.82
N LYS A 42 -18.34 11.15 13.87
CA LYS A 42 -19.40 10.80 12.90
C LYS A 42 -19.13 11.29 11.46
N GLU A 43 -18.13 12.14 11.27
CA GLU A 43 -17.74 12.69 9.97
C GLU A 43 -16.81 11.76 9.18
N GLY A 44 -16.06 10.86 9.85
CA GLY A 44 -15.19 9.89 9.17
C GLY A 44 -15.93 8.59 8.86
N LYS A 45 -16.53 8.49 7.67
CA LYS A 45 -17.20 7.26 7.24
C LYS A 45 -16.19 6.28 6.64
N TYR A 46 -16.27 5.01 7.01
CA TYR A 46 -15.47 3.94 6.39
C TYR A 46 -15.73 3.81 4.87
N SER A 47 -16.91 4.21 4.39
CA SER A 47 -17.24 4.28 2.96
C SER A 47 -16.35 5.22 2.15
N ASP A 48 -15.70 6.17 2.81
CA ASP A 48 -14.94 7.23 2.15
C ASP A 48 -13.46 6.87 2.04
N LEU A 49 -13.05 5.74 2.65
CA LEU A 49 -11.68 5.23 2.58
C LEU A 49 -11.28 4.95 1.13
N LYS A 50 -10.09 5.42 0.80
CA LYS A 50 -9.44 5.24 -0.50
C LYS A 50 -8.29 4.27 -0.38
N GLU A 51 -7.96 3.64 -1.49
CA GLU A 51 -6.81 2.75 -1.58
C GLU A 51 -5.50 3.48 -1.28
N VAL A 52 -4.55 2.74 -0.71
CA VAL A 52 -3.16 3.18 -0.53
C VAL A 52 -2.26 2.25 -1.32
N ILE A 53 -1.50 2.82 -2.24
CA ILE A 53 -0.62 2.12 -3.16
C ILE A 53 0.82 2.43 -2.75
N PHE A 54 1.56 1.41 -2.34
CA PHE A 54 3.00 1.53 -2.07
C PHE A 54 3.79 1.00 -3.26
N ILE A 55 4.67 1.83 -3.82
CA ILE A 55 5.57 1.47 -4.92
C ILE A 55 7.01 1.51 -4.40
N ALA A 56 7.62 0.34 -4.29
CA ALA A 56 9.04 0.20 -4.01
C ALA A 56 9.80 0.05 -5.32
N ILE A 57 10.80 0.90 -5.54
CA ILE A 57 11.77 0.74 -6.63
C ILE A 57 13.13 0.51 -5.96
N ALA A 58 13.70 -0.68 -6.17
CA ALA A 58 14.96 -1.08 -5.53
C ALA A 58 15.96 -1.58 -6.58
N ASP A 59 17.23 -1.24 -6.40
CA ASP A 59 18.34 -1.73 -7.23
C ASP A 59 18.97 -3.03 -6.69
N TYR A 60 18.18 -3.80 -5.94
CA TYR A 60 18.61 -5.06 -5.34
C TYR A 60 17.44 -6.04 -5.24
N LYS A 61 17.76 -7.33 -5.05
CA LYS A 61 16.75 -8.38 -4.88
C LYS A 61 16.05 -8.23 -3.52
N LEU A 62 14.82 -7.71 -3.54
CA LEU A 62 13.99 -7.57 -2.35
C LEU A 62 13.50 -8.94 -1.83
N PHE A 63 13.14 -9.84 -2.74
CA PHE A 63 12.61 -11.17 -2.44
C PHE A 63 13.53 -12.23 -3.05
N PRO A 64 14.45 -12.85 -2.27
CA PRO A 64 15.47 -13.75 -2.80
C PRO A 64 14.93 -14.95 -3.58
N ASN A 65 13.72 -15.42 -3.23
CA ASN A 65 13.09 -16.60 -3.82
C ASN A 65 12.18 -16.27 -5.02
N LYS A 66 12.35 -15.09 -5.63
CA LYS A 66 11.50 -14.64 -6.72
C LYS A 66 12.34 -14.17 -7.91
N GLU A 67 12.07 -14.80 -9.05
CA GLU A 67 12.78 -14.52 -10.32
C GLU A 67 12.21 -13.27 -11.03
N ASP A 68 10.92 -12.96 -10.89
CA ASP A 68 10.32 -11.81 -11.55
C ASP A 68 10.74 -10.48 -10.90
N TYR A 69 11.07 -9.51 -11.76
CA TYR A 69 11.42 -8.14 -11.35
C TYR A 69 10.23 -7.34 -10.77
N ILE A 70 8.98 -7.77 -11.00
CA ILE A 70 7.78 -7.13 -10.45
C ILE A 70 7.13 -8.00 -9.38
N SER A 71 6.89 -7.40 -8.21
CA SER A 71 6.11 -8.00 -7.13
C SER A 71 4.86 -7.21 -6.78
N ARG A 72 3.71 -7.91 -6.72
CA ARG A 72 2.42 -7.34 -6.34
C ARG A 72 1.95 -8.01 -5.05
N HIS A 73 1.79 -7.22 -4.00
CA HIS A 73 1.23 -7.65 -2.72
C HIS A 73 -0.06 -6.88 -2.51
N VAL A 74 -1.18 -7.59 -2.39
CA VAL A 74 -2.51 -6.99 -2.30
C VAL A 74 -3.17 -7.50 -1.02
N ILE A 75 -3.58 -6.57 -0.17
CA ILE A 75 -4.47 -6.82 0.96
C ILE A 75 -5.80 -6.19 0.59
N LEU A 76 -6.78 -7.02 0.25
CA LEU A 76 -8.07 -6.57 -0.26
C LEU A 76 -9.19 -7.32 0.44
N ASP A 77 -10.05 -6.57 1.12
CA ASP A 77 -11.33 -7.08 1.59
C ASP A 77 -12.33 -7.05 0.41
N LYS A 78 -12.51 -8.19 -0.25
CA LYS A 78 -13.52 -8.35 -1.30
C LYS A 78 -14.82 -8.79 -0.65
N LYS A 79 -15.87 -7.97 -0.77
CA LYS A 79 -17.24 -8.46 -0.56
C LYS A 79 -17.49 -9.60 -1.55
N HIS A 80 -17.71 -10.81 -1.06
CA HIS A 80 -18.14 -11.93 -1.90
C HIS A 80 -19.54 -11.62 -2.43
N MET A 81 -19.64 -11.25 -3.71
CA MET A 81 -20.88 -11.39 -4.48
C MET A 81 -20.73 -12.66 -5.31
N SER A 82 -21.17 -13.79 -4.76
CA SER A 82 -21.59 -14.91 -5.60
C SER A 82 -22.82 -14.42 -6.39
N MET A 83 -22.66 -14.24 -7.69
CA MET A 83 -23.78 -13.98 -8.59
C MET A 83 -24.67 -15.23 -8.64
N ILE A 84 -25.96 -14.99 -8.40
CA ILE A 84 -27.07 -15.69 -9.06
C ILE A 84 -26.93 -15.45 -10.56
#